data_AF-A0A527ZDA7-F1
#
_entry.id   AF-A0A527ZDA7-F1
#
_cell.length_a   1.000
_cell.length_b   1.000
_cell.length_c   1.000
_cell.angle_alpha   90.00
_cell.angle_beta   90.00
_cell.angle_gamma   90.00
#
_symmetry.space_group_name_H-M   'P 1'
#
loop_
_entity.id
_entity.type
_entity.pdbx_description
1 polymer ?
#
loop_
_entity_poly.entity_id
_entity_poly.type
_entity_poly.pdbx_seq_one_letter_code
_entity_poly.pdbx_strand_id
1 'polypeptide(L)'
;ADHARYVEAGLSAGDMLSFSRAFTDAAGNSDTASFKLAFASGTGMTDAFLFACERINAPKVDRGALQVHANGATGIIEVVAVSTEPSKQRRLISIATRSPATGQGSSTAFDLPNATLTLLDPFAFETRFGMPAGAPSEFRFAGIVFSVRSVDAVARLLAASS
;
A
#
# COMPACT_ATOMS: atom_id res chain seq x y z
N ALA A 1 9.61 -16.65 -2.12
CA ALA A 1 10.71 -15.89 -2.76
C ALA A 1 11.01 -14.58 -2.03
N ASP A 2 10.01 -13.75 -1.74
CA ASP A 2 10.26 -12.42 -1.13
C ASP A 2 10.85 -12.48 0.29
N HIS A 3 10.41 -13.43 1.13
CA HIS A 3 10.99 -13.61 2.46
C HIS A 3 12.51 -13.83 2.43
N ALA A 4 13.00 -14.71 1.53
CA ALA A 4 14.42 -14.97 1.39
C ALA A 4 15.19 -13.69 0.99
N ARG A 5 14.62 -12.88 0.09
CA ARG A 5 15.19 -11.57 -0.28
C ARG A 5 15.25 -10.61 0.91
N TYR A 6 14.21 -10.58 1.73
CA TYR A 6 14.18 -9.73 2.92
C TYR A 6 15.21 -10.18 3.96
N VAL A 7 15.39 -11.48 4.14
CA VAL A 7 16.44 -12.05 5.01
C VAL A 7 17.83 -11.69 4.49
N GLU A 8 18.12 -11.93 3.22
CA GLU A 8 19.41 -11.60 2.59
C GLU A 8 19.72 -10.10 2.67
N ALA A 9 18.69 -9.26 2.56
CA ALA A 9 18.83 -7.81 2.67
C ALA A 9 18.94 -7.29 4.12
N GLY A 10 18.78 -8.13 5.13
CA GLY A 10 18.72 -7.72 6.54
C GLY A 10 17.49 -6.88 6.87
N LEU A 11 16.39 -7.08 6.13
CA LEU A 11 15.13 -6.33 6.26
C LEU A 11 13.96 -7.21 6.74
N SER A 12 14.17 -8.52 6.92
CA SER A 12 13.11 -9.42 7.39
C SER A 12 12.59 -8.99 8.75
N ALA A 13 11.28 -8.81 8.87
CA ALA A 13 10.63 -8.38 10.10
C ALA A 13 9.97 -9.54 10.88
N GLY A 14 10.40 -10.78 10.63
CA GLY A 14 9.94 -11.96 11.35
C GLY A 14 9.61 -13.14 10.44
N ASP A 15 8.98 -14.15 11.03
CA ASP A 15 8.58 -15.36 10.32
C ASP A 15 7.47 -15.12 9.31
N MET A 16 7.39 -15.97 8.29
CA MET A 16 6.27 -15.94 7.35
C MET A 16 4.97 -16.37 8.03
N LEU A 17 3.90 -15.61 7.81
CA LEU A 17 2.57 -15.93 8.32
C LEU A 17 1.73 -16.62 7.23
N SER A 18 1.19 -17.80 7.53
CA SER A 18 0.22 -18.48 6.65
C SER A 18 -1.15 -18.52 7.32
N PHE A 19 -2.20 -18.16 6.58
CA PHE A 19 -3.57 -18.19 7.11
C PHE A 19 -4.59 -18.47 6.01
N SER A 20 -5.78 -18.93 6.42
CA SER A 20 -6.88 -19.27 5.53
C SER A 20 -8.20 -18.71 6.08
N ARG A 21 -9.14 -18.39 5.18
CA ARG A 21 -10.50 -18.02 5.54
C ARG A 21 -11.49 -18.59 4.54
N ALA A 22 -12.68 -18.96 5.02
CA ALA A 22 -13.79 -19.29 4.15
C ALA A 22 -14.19 -18.07 3.32
N PHE A 23 -14.61 -18.33 2.08
CA PHE A 23 -15.17 -17.35 1.16
C PHE A 23 -16.46 -17.94 0.59
N THR A 24 -17.55 -17.20 0.72
CA THR A 24 -18.84 -17.58 0.13
C THR A 24 -19.14 -16.65 -1.04
N ASP A 25 -19.46 -17.22 -2.20
CA ASP A 25 -19.87 -16.45 -3.37
C ASP A 25 -21.35 -16.01 -3.29
N ALA A 26 -21.79 -15.22 -4.27
CA ALA A 26 -23.17 -14.73 -4.34
C ALA A 26 -24.21 -15.86 -4.56
N ALA A 27 -23.79 -17.04 -5.00
CA ALA A 27 -24.63 -18.22 -5.19
C ALA A 27 -24.66 -19.12 -3.93
N GLY A 28 -23.96 -18.76 -2.86
CA GLY A 28 -23.89 -19.52 -1.61
C GLY A 28 -22.84 -20.63 -1.61
N ASN A 29 -22.02 -20.77 -2.64
CA ASN A 29 -20.94 -21.75 -2.66
C ASN A 29 -19.79 -21.29 -1.75
N SER A 30 -19.27 -22.18 -0.93
CA SER A 30 -18.14 -21.91 -0.05
C SER A 30 -16.85 -22.54 -0.57
N ASP A 31 -15.78 -21.77 -0.61
CA ASP A 31 -14.41 -22.23 -0.84
C ASP A 31 -13.46 -21.62 0.21
N THR A 32 -12.22 -22.08 0.30
CA THR A 32 -11.23 -21.58 1.26
C THR A 32 -10.16 -20.77 0.55
N ALA A 33 -10.09 -19.47 0.83
CA ALA A 33 -8.97 -18.65 0.39
C ALA A 33 -7.78 -18.80 1.36
N SER A 34 -6.58 -19.00 0.83
CA SER A 34 -5.36 -19.20 1.62
C SER A 34 -4.25 -18.25 1.17
N PHE A 35 -3.51 -17.70 2.13
CA PHE A 35 -2.50 -16.68 1.91
C PHE A 35 -1.22 -16.97 2.69
N LYS A 36 -0.11 -16.45 2.18
CA LYS A 36 1.18 -16.44 2.86
C LYS A 36 1.82 -15.06 2.79
N LEU A 37 2.27 -14.55 3.92
CA LEU A 37 2.85 -13.22 4.04
C LEU A 37 4.34 -13.29 4.36
N ALA A 38 5.11 -12.38 3.78
CA ALA A 38 6.50 -12.12 4.12
C ALA A 38 6.66 -10.65 4.50
N PHE A 39 7.27 -10.35 5.65
CA PHE A 39 7.32 -9.01 6.23
C PHE A 39 8.71 -8.37 6.04
N ALA A 40 8.72 -7.07 5.76
CA ALA A 40 9.92 -6.26 5.63
C ALA A 40 9.79 -4.96 6.44
N SER A 41 10.81 -4.62 7.22
CA SER A 41 10.85 -3.39 8.01
C SER A 41 12.26 -2.80 8.06
N GLY A 42 12.35 -1.49 8.23
CA GLY A 42 13.60 -0.79 8.49
C GLY A 42 13.95 -0.80 9.97
N THR A 43 15.23 -0.62 10.29
CA THR A 43 15.70 -0.49 11.68
C THR A 43 15.04 0.72 12.35
N GLY A 44 14.39 0.52 13.49
CA GLY A 44 13.75 1.60 14.25
C GLY A 44 12.40 2.08 13.72
N MET A 45 11.84 1.44 12.69
CA MET A 45 10.49 1.75 12.21
C MET A 45 9.43 1.28 13.21
N THR A 46 8.64 2.23 13.72
CA THR A 46 7.52 1.95 14.64
C THR A 46 6.15 2.16 14.00
N ASP A 47 6.07 3.04 13.01
CA ASP A 47 4.79 3.53 12.48
C ASP A 47 4.24 2.66 11.34
N ALA A 48 5.12 2.01 10.58
CA ALA A 48 4.73 1.17 9.45
C ALA A 48 5.79 0.13 9.10
N PHE A 49 5.34 -0.94 8.46
CA PHE A 49 6.18 -1.94 7.80
C PHE A 49 5.52 -2.32 6.46
N LEU A 50 6.26 -3.04 5.61
CA LEU A 50 5.79 -3.53 4.32
C LEU A 50 5.65 -5.06 4.39
N PHE A 51 4.77 -5.62 3.56
CA PHE A 51 4.72 -7.07 3.39
C PHE A 51 4.35 -7.46 1.96
N ALA A 52 4.89 -8.58 1.50
CA ALA A 52 4.43 -9.26 0.30
C ALA A 52 3.35 -10.27 0.68
N CYS A 53 2.32 -10.40 -0.15
CA CYS A 53 1.23 -11.34 0.03
C CYS A 53 1.15 -12.29 -1.17
N GLU A 54 1.38 -13.58 -0.91
CA GLU A 54 1.18 -14.66 -1.87
C GLU A 54 -0.22 -15.25 -1.66
N ARG A 55 -0.96 -15.40 -2.76
CA ARG A 55 -2.24 -16.13 -2.76
C ARG A 55 -1.95 -17.60 -3.02
N ILE A 56 -2.03 -18.42 -1.97
CA ILE A 56 -1.78 -19.87 -2.03
C ILE A 56 -2.98 -20.59 -2.64
N ASN A 57 -4.19 -20.25 -2.18
CA ASN A 57 -5.43 -20.65 -2.84
C ASN A 57 -6.29 -19.41 -3.09
N ALA A 58 -6.65 -19.19 -4.35
CA ALA A 58 -7.52 -18.11 -4.77
C ALA A 58 -8.74 -18.71 -5.47
N PRO A 59 -9.88 -18.81 -4.77
CA PRO A 59 -11.12 -19.31 -5.35
C PRO A 59 -11.45 -18.57 -6.67
N LYS A 60 -11.86 -19.33 -7.69
CA LYS A 60 -12.31 -18.82 -8.99
C LYS A 60 -13.75 -18.34 -8.89
N VAL A 61 -13.92 -17.22 -8.22
CA VAL A 61 -15.23 -16.61 -7.93
C VAL A 61 -15.34 -15.28 -8.65
N ASP A 62 -16.54 -14.95 -9.12
CA ASP A 62 -16.82 -13.62 -9.65
C ASP A 62 -16.71 -12.59 -8.51
N ARG A 63 -15.88 -11.57 -8.71
CA ARG A 63 -15.66 -10.47 -7.77
C ARG A 63 -16.19 -9.14 -8.30
N GLY A 64 -16.84 -9.13 -9.47
CA GLY A 64 -17.31 -7.91 -10.12
C GLY A 64 -18.17 -7.06 -9.19
N ALA A 65 -19.13 -7.69 -8.49
CA ALA A 65 -19.96 -6.99 -7.52
C ALA A 65 -19.16 -6.34 -6.35
N LEU A 66 -18.06 -6.98 -5.90
CA LEU A 66 -17.19 -6.44 -4.84
C LEU A 66 -16.32 -5.26 -5.31
N GLN A 67 -16.17 -5.08 -6.62
CA GLN A 67 -15.36 -4.03 -7.24
C GLN A 67 -16.19 -2.81 -7.70
N VAL A 68 -17.53 -2.88 -7.59
CA VAL A 68 -18.41 -1.76 -7.92
C VAL A 68 -18.74 -0.99 -6.66
N HIS A 69 -18.17 0.21 -6.55
CA HIS A 69 -18.38 1.08 -5.39
C HIS A 69 -19.39 2.21 -5.70
N ALA A 70 -20.29 2.49 -4.75
CA ALA A 70 -21.27 3.56 -4.88
C ALA A 70 -20.62 4.95 -4.99
N ASN A 71 -19.48 5.14 -4.32
CA ASN A 71 -18.66 6.36 -4.44
C ASN A 71 -17.92 6.45 -5.78
N GLY A 72 -17.99 5.43 -6.64
CA GLY A 72 -17.37 5.44 -7.96
C GLY A 72 -15.86 5.28 -7.97
N ALA A 73 -15.23 4.89 -6.87
CA ALA A 73 -13.83 4.45 -6.88
C ALA A 73 -13.65 3.25 -7.81
N THR A 74 -12.55 3.23 -8.56
CA THR A 74 -12.21 2.16 -9.52
C THR A 74 -10.86 1.51 -9.24
N GLY A 75 -10.03 2.13 -8.40
CA GLY A 75 -8.74 1.58 -8.02
C GLY A 75 -7.93 2.53 -7.14
N ILE A 76 -6.86 1.99 -6.56
CA ILE A 76 -5.79 2.79 -5.94
C ILE A 76 -4.77 3.04 -7.04
N ILE A 77 -4.46 4.32 -7.29
CA ILE A 77 -3.45 4.74 -8.26
C ILE A 77 -2.16 5.21 -7.59
N GLU A 78 -2.23 5.59 -6.32
CA GLU A 78 -1.05 5.99 -5.55
C GLU A 78 -1.20 5.70 -4.06
N VAL A 79 -0.09 5.29 -3.44
CA VAL A 79 0.07 5.28 -1.98
C VAL A 79 1.16 6.27 -1.62
N VAL A 80 0.84 7.23 -0.76
CA VAL A 80 1.77 8.29 -0.34
C VAL A 80 2.33 7.94 1.03
N ALA A 81 3.65 7.87 1.11
CA ALA A 81 4.39 7.73 2.35
C ALA A 81 5.17 9.01 2.66
N VAL A 82 5.37 9.28 3.95
CA VAL A 82 6.20 10.38 4.44
C VAL A 82 7.31 9.84 5.33
N SER A 83 8.48 10.45 5.23
CA SER A 83 9.65 10.18 6.07
C SER A 83 10.42 11.47 6.31
N THR A 84 10.91 11.70 7.53
CA THR A 84 11.86 12.81 7.78
C THR A 84 13.21 12.61 7.12
N GLU A 85 13.58 11.36 6.81
CA GLU A 85 14.81 11.02 6.09
C GLU A 85 14.54 10.12 4.87
N PRO A 86 13.87 10.60 3.80
CA PRO A 86 13.41 9.76 2.69
C PRO A 86 14.49 8.89 2.05
N SER A 87 15.73 9.41 1.97
CA SER A 87 16.87 8.70 1.40
C SER A 87 17.16 7.38 2.12
N LYS A 88 16.97 7.31 3.44
CA LYS A 88 17.16 6.09 4.26
C LYS A 88 16.14 5.01 3.93
N GLN A 89 14.93 5.39 3.53
CA GLN A 89 13.85 4.43 3.26
C GLN A 89 13.86 3.86 1.84
N ARG A 90 14.64 4.46 0.93
CA ARG A 90 14.72 4.03 -0.47
C ARG A 90 15.08 2.55 -0.62
N ARG A 91 16.03 2.06 0.18
CA ARG A 91 16.48 0.67 0.10
C ARG A 91 15.37 -0.30 0.50
N LEU A 92 14.69 -0.04 1.62
CA LEU A 92 13.59 -0.87 2.09
C LEU A 92 12.48 -0.94 1.04
N ILE A 93 12.01 0.22 0.57
CA ILE A 93 10.89 0.31 -0.35
C ILE A 93 11.26 -0.32 -1.69
N SER A 94 12.46 -0.06 -2.21
CA SER A 94 12.91 -0.65 -3.47
C SER A 94 12.94 -2.18 -3.42
N ILE A 95 13.44 -2.75 -2.31
CA ILE A 95 13.51 -4.21 -2.13
C ILE A 95 12.11 -4.82 -1.94
N ALA A 96 11.23 -4.18 -1.17
CA ALA A 96 9.87 -4.64 -0.92
C ALA A 96 8.99 -4.57 -2.18
N THR A 97 9.12 -3.50 -2.96
CA THR A 97 8.33 -3.27 -4.19
C THR A 97 8.93 -3.95 -5.42
N ARG A 98 10.20 -4.35 -5.36
CA ARG A 98 11.00 -4.78 -6.52
C ARG A 98 11.06 -3.73 -7.63
N SER A 99 10.91 -2.46 -7.27
CA SER A 99 11.02 -1.33 -8.18
C SER A 99 12.26 -0.51 -7.84
N PRO A 100 13.01 -0.01 -8.83
CA PRO A 100 13.98 1.04 -8.58
C PRO A 100 13.27 2.32 -8.11
N ALA A 101 13.98 3.11 -7.32
CA ALA A 101 13.55 4.45 -6.95
C ALA A 101 13.78 5.41 -8.13
N THR A 102 12.73 6.11 -8.56
CA THR A 102 12.81 7.20 -9.54
C THR A 102 12.66 8.55 -8.83
N GLY A 103 13.39 9.57 -9.29
CA GLY A 103 13.50 10.85 -8.58
C GLY A 103 14.51 10.84 -7.42
N GLN A 104 14.75 12.03 -6.85
CA GLN A 104 15.70 12.28 -5.77
C GLN A 104 15.22 13.46 -4.90
N GLY A 105 15.80 13.59 -3.69
CA GLY A 105 15.50 14.68 -2.77
C GLY A 105 14.16 14.46 -2.05
N SER A 106 13.28 15.45 -2.16
CA SER A 106 12.02 15.55 -1.40
C SER A 106 10.88 14.68 -1.95
N SER A 107 11.06 14.06 -3.11
CA SER A 107 10.09 13.15 -3.72
C SER A 107 10.79 12.00 -4.43
N THR A 108 10.40 10.78 -4.10
CA THR A 108 10.88 9.55 -4.74
C THR A 108 9.69 8.65 -5.05
N ALA A 109 9.60 8.15 -6.28
CA ALA A 109 8.55 7.25 -6.72
C ALA A 109 9.07 5.81 -6.93
N PHE A 110 8.16 4.85 -6.73
CA PHE A 110 8.37 3.43 -6.97
C PHE A 110 7.18 2.91 -7.76
N ASP A 111 7.43 2.41 -8.97
CA ASP A 111 6.39 1.95 -9.87
C ASP A 111 5.94 0.53 -9.48
N LEU A 112 4.65 0.38 -9.17
CA LEU A 112 4.01 -0.91 -8.96
C LEU A 112 3.21 -1.27 -10.22
N PRO A 113 2.81 -2.54 -10.40
CA PRO A 113 2.07 -2.95 -11.58
C PRO A 113 0.77 -2.18 -11.86
N ASN A 114 0.14 -1.60 -10.83
CA ASN A 114 -1.16 -0.93 -10.94
C ASN A 114 -1.25 0.42 -10.19
N ALA A 115 -0.15 0.91 -9.61
CA ALA A 115 -0.11 2.12 -8.79
C ALA A 115 1.33 2.63 -8.66
N THR A 116 1.50 3.80 -8.06
CA THR A 116 2.80 4.31 -7.63
C THR A 116 2.86 4.37 -6.10
N LEU A 117 3.98 3.98 -5.50
CA LEU A 117 4.28 4.37 -4.12
C LEU A 117 5.17 5.61 -4.16
N THR A 118 4.69 6.73 -3.62
CA THR A 118 5.45 7.98 -3.56
C THR A 118 5.90 8.23 -2.14
N LEU A 119 7.21 8.38 -1.95
CA LEU A 119 7.84 8.79 -0.71
C LEU A 119 8.16 10.28 -0.76
N LEU A 120 7.60 11.04 0.17
CA LEU A 120 7.80 12.47 0.34
C LEU A 120 8.53 12.78 1.66
N ASP A 121 9.25 13.89 1.71
CA ASP A 121 9.53 14.54 2.99
C ASP A 121 8.30 15.33 3.50
N PRO A 122 8.28 15.78 4.77
CA PRO A 122 7.13 16.52 5.31
C PRO A 122 6.80 17.81 4.54
N PHE A 123 7.81 18.51 4.02
CA PHE A 123 7.62 19.77 3.30
C PHE A 123 6.97 19.54 1.93
N ALA A 124 7.42 18.53 1.19
CA ALA A 124 6.82 18.14 -0.09
C ALA A 124 5.40 17.60 0.08
N PHE A 125 5.12 16.89 1.18
CA PHE A 125 3.77 16.48 1.53
C PHE A 125 2.85 17.69 1.76
N GLU A 126 3.26 18.63 2.61
CA GLU A 126 2.47 19.82 2.91
C GLU A 126 2.26 20.70 1.69
N THR A 127 3.31 20.88 0.87
CA THR A 127 3.21 21.60 -0.41
C THR A 127 2.19 20.95 -1.35
N ARG A 128 2.13 19.62 -1.39
CA ARG A 128 1.25 18.88 -2.29
C ARG A 128 -0.20 18.83 -1.82
N PHE A 129 -0.42 18.66 -0.51
CA PHE A 129 -1.75 18.39 0.05
C PHE A 129 -2.35 19.57 0.84
N GLY A 130 -1.59 20.65 1.04
CA GLY A 130 -2.04 21.82 1.79
C GLY A 130 -2.33 21.54 3.27
N MET A 131 -1.76 20.46 3.81
CA MET A 131 -1.93 20.03 5.21
C MET A 131 -0.63 19.43 5.77
N PRO A 132 -0.36 19.59 7.07
CA PRO A 132 0.86 19.06 7.67
C PRO A 132 0.89 17.53 7.63
N ALA A 133 2.08 16.96 7.44
CA ALA A 133 2.28 15.50 7.47
C ALA A 133 2.10 14.86 8.86
N GLY A 134 1.89 15.68 9.90
CA GLY A 134 1.78 15.27 11.29
C GLY A 134 3.14 15.19 12.00
N ALA A 135 3.19 14.44 13.10
CA ALA A 135 4.42 14.27 13.88
C ALA A 135 5.55 13.63 13.04
N PRO A 136 6.83 13.98 13.30
CA PRO A 136 8.00 13.35 12.69
C PRO A 136 7.91 11.82 12.71
N SER A 137 8.35 11.18 11.63
CA SER A 137 8.30 9.73 11.47
C SER A 137 9.44 9.26 10.58
N GLU A 138 10.06 8.14 10.95
CA GLU A 138 11.00 7.42 10.10
C GLU A 138 10.34 6.97 8.79
N PHE A 139 9.09 6.51 8.88
CA PHE A 139 8.32 6.07 7.74
C PHE A 139 6.85 5.87 8.14
N ARG A 140 5.94 6.58 7.47
CA ARG A 140 4.48 6.44 7.65
C ARG A 140 3.77 6.49 6.32
N PHE A 141 2.70 5.70 6.16
CA PHE A 141 1.73 5.92 5.09
C PHE A 141 0.78 7.07 5.47
N ALA A 142 0.79 8.13 4.68
CA ALA A 142 0.07 9.37 4.97
C ALA A 142 -1.14 9.60 4.05
N GLY A 143 -1.24 8.89 2.92
CA GLY A 143 -2.36 9.05 2.00
C GLY A 143 -2.53 7.92 1.01
N ILE A 144 -3.74 7.83 0.44
CA ILE A 144 -4.09 6.93 -0.65
C ILE A 144 -4.83 7.76 -1.69
N VAL A 145 -4.43 7.65 -2.96
CA VAL A 145 -5.10 8.31 -4.09
C VAL A 145 -5.88 7.28 -4.87
N PHE A 146 -7.18 7.54 -5.02
CA PHE A 146 -8.09 6.66 -5.75
C PHE A 146 -8.40 7.22 -7.13
N SER A 147 -8.42 6.37 -8.16
CA SER A 147 -9.12 6.69 -9.39
C SER A 147 -10.63 6.60 -9.15
N VAL A 148 -11.37 7.59 -9.63
CA VAL A 148 -12.83 7.68 -9.46
C VAL A 148 -13.51 8.02 -10.79
N ARG A 149 -14.75 7.60 -10.97
CA ARG A 149 -15.54 7.90 -12.18
C ARG A 149 -15.87 9.39 -12.32
N SER A 150 -16.04 10.10 -11.21
CA SER A 150 -16.35 11.53 -11.19
C SER A 150 -15.92 12.15 -9.86
N VAL A 151 -14.99 13.11 -9.92
CA VAL A 151 -14.52 13.84 -8.74
C VAL A 151 -15.65 14.65 -8.11
N ASP A 152 -16.49 15.31 -8.92
CA ASP A 152 -17.63 16.09 -8.42
C ASP A 152 -18.65 15.23 -7.67
N ALA A 153 -18.92 14.02 -8.16
CA ALA A 153 -19.81 13.09 -7.48
C ALA A 153 -19.25 12.68 -6.12
N VAL A 154 -17.94 12.38 -6.06
CA VAL A 154 -17.24 12.05 -4.80
C VAL A 154 -17.28 13.23 -3.84
N ALA A 155 -16.99 14.45 -4.31
CA ALA A 155 -17.02 15.65 -3.47
C ALA A 155 -18.40 15.88 -2.82
N ARG A 156 -19.48 15.72 -3.59
CA ARG A 156 -20.85 15.79 -3.05
C ARG A 156 -21.13 14.72 -1.99
N LEU A 157 -20.70 13.48 -2.24
CA LEU A 157 -20.88 12.37 -1.28
C LEU A 157 -20.12 12.60 0.02
N LEU A 158 -18.89 13.12 -0.06
CA LEU A 158 -18.09 13.46 1.12
C LEU A 158 -18.72 14.60 1.93
N ALA A 159 -19.13 15.67 1.26
CA ALA A 159 -19.80 16.80 1.92
C ALA A 159 -21.12 16.40 2.59
N ALA A 160 -21.88 15.47 2.01
CA ALA A 160 -23.12 14.95 2.59
C ALA A 160 -22.90 14.01 3.79
N SER A 161 -21.67 13.52 3.98
CA SER A 161 -21.30 12.60 5.07
C SER A 161 -20.52 13.29 6.21
N SER A 162 -20.42 14.62 6.15
CA SER A 162 -19.69 15.47 7.10
C SER A 162 -20.59 16.05 8.18
#